data_AF-A0A2N7RY67-F1
#
_entry.id   AF-A0A2N7RY67-F1
#
_cell.length_a   1.000
_cell.length_b   1.000
_cell.length_c   1.000
_cell.angle_alpha   90.00
_cell.angle_beta   90.00
_cell.angle_gamma   90.00
#
_symmetry.space_group_name_H-M   'P 1'
#
loop_
_entity.id
_entity.type
_entity.pdbx_description
1 polymer ?
#
loop_
_entity_poly.entity_id
_entity_poly.type
_entity_poly.pdbx_seq_one_letter_code
_entity_poly.pdbx_strand_id
1 'polypeptide(L)'
;MNLQNLPRLAATLLVLPLVFAVVGCSANDELTCDGGRPVDDPQTAVRGLLEAAETTDYDKACSVISLKLTNEAMNGPLTALKHEMDSKEVTSSNFKMIEYDRGGSAHFYNIYAEQPDTPIEMTIVEIGKGYRIAFGEEP
;
A
#
# COMPACT_ATOMS: atom_id res chain seq x y z
N MET A 1 -16.92 59.02 54.15
CA MET A 1 -15.55 58.91 54.70
C MET A 1 -15.47 57.62 55.49
N ASN A 2 -14.65 56.66 55.04
CA ASN A 2 -14.06 55.65 55.91
C ASN A 2 -12.84 55.06 55.17
N LEU A 3 -11.65 55.48 55.62
CA LEU A 3 -10.36 54.89 55.27
C LEU A 3 -9.94 54.00 56.44
N GLN A 4 -9.49 52.79 56.17
CA GLN A 4 -8.51 52.01 56.96
C GLN A 4 -8.16 50.75 56.14
N ASN A 5 -6.93 50.67 55.60
CA ASN A 5 -5.78 49.90 56.13
C ASN A 5 -5.96 48.38 55.91
N LEU A 6 -5.06 47.56 55.35
CA LEU A 6 -3.58 47.48 55.39
C LEU A 6 -3.13 46.40 54.34
N PRO A 7 -1.81 46.22 54.09
CA PRO A 7 -1.19 45.53 52.96
C PRO A 7 -0.93 44.04 53.23
N ARG A 8 -0.56 43.27 52.19
CA ARG A 8 0.29 42.07 52.33
C ARG A 8 0.94 41.65 51.01
N LEU A 9 2.25 41.88 50.92
CA LEU A 9 3.18 41.18 50.04
C LEU A 9 3.50 39.81 50.66
N ALA A 10 3.32 38.74 49.88
CA ALA A 10 3.89 37.39 50.03
C ALA A 10 3.28 36.54 48.90
N ALA A 11 3.94 35.62 48.21
CA ALA A 11 5.31 35.16 48.15
C ALA A 11 5.46 34.44 46.80
N THR A 12 6.65 34.50 46.23
CA THR A 12 7.12 33.68 45.11
C THR A 12 7.14 32.18 45.46
N LEU A 13 7.31 31.34 44.41
CA LEU A 13 7.59 29.89 44.39
C LEU A 13 6.34 28.97 44.49
N LEU A 14 6.11 27.91 43.69
CA LEU A 14 7.00 26.96 43.00
C LEU A 14 6.18 26.09 42.01
N VAL A 15 6.81 25.70 40.89
CA VAL A 15 6.82 24.32 40.31
C VAL A 15 5.70 23.91 39.34
N LEU A 16 6.04 24.00 38.04
CA LEU A 16 5.72 22.99 37.01
C LEU A 16 5.91 21.58 37.60
N PRO A 17 4.95 20.65 37.47
CA PRO A 17 4.94 19.85 36.25
C PRO A 17 3.57 19.25 35.89
N LEU A 18 3.17 19.29 34.62
CA LEU A 18 2.40 18.21 34.02
C LEU A 18 3.04 17.99 32.65
N VAL A 19 4.17 17.28 32.63
CA VAL A 19 4.20 15.87 32.22
C VAL A 19 3.43 15.72 30.93
N PHE A 20 4.20 15.79 29.84
CA PHE A 20 3.85 15.27 28.54
C PHE A 20 3.35 13.83 28.68
N ALA A 21 2.04 13.67 28.84
CA ALA A 21 1.38 12.51 28.28
C ALA A 21 1.01 12.90 26.85
N VAL A 22 2.02 12.93 25.97
CA VAL A 22 1.75 12.52 24.59
C VAL A 22 1.36 11.06 24.76
N VAL A 23 0.05 10.84 24.94
CA VAL A 23 -0.55 9.60 24.50
C VAL A 23 -0.21 9.61 23.03
N GLY A 24 0.90 8.96 22.69
CA GLY A 24 1.15 8.56 21.33
C GLY A 24 -0.07 7.73 21.01
N CYS A 25 -1.04 8.36 20.32
CA CYS A 25 -1.78 7.63 19.32
C CYS A 25 -0.67 7.03 18.47
N SER A 26 -0.32 5.77 18.77
CA SER A 26 0.23 4.89 17.75
C SER A 26 -0.70 5.15 16.58
N ALA A 27 -0.19 5.80 15.54
CA ALA A 27 -0.88 5.80 14.28
C ALA A 27 -1.08 4.31 14.03
N ASN A 28 -2.32 3.84 14.24
CA ASN A 28 -2.74 2.58 13.68
C ASN A 28 -2.37 2.75 12.23
N ASP A 29 -1.39 1.99 11.75
CA ASP A 29 -1.04 2.00 10.35
C ASP A 29 -2.33 1.70 9.59
N GLU A 30 -2.95 2.76 9.09
CA GLU A 30 -4.28 2.72 8.53
C GLU A 30 -4.11 1.96 7.23
N LEU A 31 -4.57 0.70 7.23
CA LEU A 31 -4.54 -0.18 6.07
C LEU A 31 -5.08 0.62 4.87
N THR A 32 -4.19 0.96 3.96
CA THR A 32 -4.45 1.97 2.93
C THR A 32 -5.18 1.34 1.75
N CYS A 33 -4.94 0.04 1.53
CA CYS A 33 -5.73 -0.77 0.63
C CYS A 33 -6.91 -1.39 1.37
N ASP A 34 -8.13 -1.02 1.00
CA ASP A 34 -9.37 -1.58 1.57
C ASP A 34 -9.86 -2.84 0.84
N GLY A 35 -9.18 -3.21 -0.24
CA GLY A 35 -9.58 -4.33 -1.09
C GLY A 35 -10.75 -4.00 -2.02
N GLY A 36 -11.03 -2.71 -2.29
CA GLY A 36 -12.13 -2.08 -3.06
C GLY A 36 -12.92 -2.88 -4.13
N ARG A 37 -13.31 -2.24 -5.24
CA ARG A 37 -14.06 -2.95 -6.30
C ARG A 37 -13.10 -3.77 -7.17
N PRO A 38 -13.37 -5.07 -7.43
CA PRO A 38 -12.56 -5.84 -8.38
C PRO A 38 -12.71 -5.29 -9.80
N VAL A 39 -11.67 -5.43 -10.62
CA VAL A 39 -11.69 -5.01 -12.04
C VAL A 39 -12.27 -6.11 -12.92
N ASP A 40 -12.79 -5.74 -14.08
CA ASP A 40 -13.62 -6.65 -14.89
C ASP A 40 -12.82 -7.76 -15.61
N ASP A 41 -11.50 -7.59 -15.79
CA ASP A 41 -10.65 -8.58 -16.45
C ASP A 41 -9.22 -8.63 -15.88
N PRO A 42 -8.50 -9.76 -16.01
CA PRO A 42 -7.14 -9.94 -15.50
C PRO A 42 -6.11 -8.99 -16.11
N GLN A 43 -6.27 -8.63 -17.39
CA GLN A 43 -5.31 -7.78 -18.11
C GLN A 43 -5.34 -6.35 -17.57
N THR A 44 -6.53 -5.85 -17.25
CA THR A 44 -6.71 -4.56 -16.57
C THR A 44 -6.05 -4.54 -15.20
N ALA A 45 -6.16 -5.63 -14.42
CA ALA A 45 -5.52 -5.72 -13.10
C ALA A 45 -4.00 -5.65 -13.23
N VAL A 46 -3.42 -6.46 -14.13
CA VAL A 46 -1.97 -6.50 -14.38
C VAL A 46 -1.47 -5.15 -14.84
N ARG A 47 -2.15 -4.53 -15.82
CA ARG A 47 -1.78 -3.19 -16.30
C ARG A 47 -1.73 -2.18 -15.16
N GLY A 48 -2.76 -2.14 -14.32
CA GLY A 48 -2.82 -1.23 -13.19
C GLY A 48 -1.65 -1.40 -12.22
N LEU A 49 -1.24 -2.64 -11.93
CA LEU A 49 -0.10 -2.90 -11.04
C LEU A 49 1.24 -2.54 -11.68
N LEU A 50 1.42 -2.81 -12.98
CA LEU A 50 2.63 -2.42 -13.71
C LEU A 50 2.77 -0.90 -13.78
N GLU A 51 1.68 -0.18 -14.07
CA GLU A 51 1.67 1.29 -14.02
C GLU A 51 2.00 1.81 -12.61
N ALA A 52 1.44 1.17 -11.58
CA ALA A 52 1.72 1.53 -10.20
C ALA A 52 3.20 1.35 -9.83
N ALA A 53 3.85 0.28 -10.32
CA ALA A 53 5.28 0.05 -10.12
C ALA A 53 6.14 1.06 -10.92
N GLU A 54 5.73 1.44 -12.12
CA GLU A 54 6.42 2.46 -12.93
C GLU A 54 6.44 3.84 -12.28
N THR A 55 5.37 4.21 -11.57
CA THR A 55 5.21 5.55 -10.99
C THR A 55 5.26 5.58 -9.46
N THR A 56 5.47 4.44 -8.80
CA THR A 56 5.33 4.28 -7.34
C THR A 56 3.99 4.82 -6.83
N ASP A 57 2.90 4.52 -7.55
CA ASP A 57 1.55 4.99 -7.22
C ASP A 57 0.82 3.96 -6.34
N TYR A 58 0.85 4.21 -5.03
CA TYR A 58 0.23 3.33 -4.02
C TYR A 58 -1.28 3.22 -4.15
N ASP A 59 -1.97 4.31 -4.51
CA ASP A 59 -3.43 4.32 -4.67
C ASP A 59 -3.83 3.44 -5.85
N LYS A 60 -3.07 3.53 -6.95
CA LYS A 60 -3.26 2.65 -8.11
C LYS A 60 -2.96 1.19 -7.76
N ALA A 61 -1.90 0.90 -7.02
CA ALA A 61 -1.62 -0.45 -6.54
C ALA A 61 -2.80 -0.99 -5.69
N CYS A 62 -3.27 -0.23 -4.71
CA CYS A 62 -4.41 -0.59 -3.86
C CYS A 62 -5.70 -0.89 -4.66
N SER A 63 -5.88 -0.21 -5.79
CA SER A 63 -7.07 -0.41 -6.64
C SER A 63 -7.15 -1.81 -7.27
N VAL A 64 -6.01 -2.50 -7.43
CA VAL A 64 -5.92 -3.79 -8.14
C VAL A 64 -5.45 -4.97 -7.28
N ILE A 65 -4.83 -4.75 -6.13
CA ILE A 65 -4.34 -5.85 -5.28
C ILE A 65 -5.43 -6.42 -4.36
N SER A 66 -5.28 -7.68 -3.95
CA SER A 66 -6.22 -8.34 -3.04
C SER A 66 -5.89 -8.15 -1.56
N LEU A 67 -4.63 -7.85 -1.23
CA LEU A 67 -4.17 -7.71 0.15
C LEU A 67 -4.45 -6.31 0.71
N LYS A 68 -4.64 -6.24 2.02
CA LYS A 68 -4.74 -4.98 2.76
C LYS A 68 -3.34 -4.61 3.25
N LEU A 69 -2.71 -3.68 2.55
CA LEU A 69 -1.34 -3.24 2.83
C LEU A 69 -1.31 -1.75 3.18
N THR A 70 -0.29 -1.37 3.93
CA THR A 70 0.08 0.03 4.11
C THR A 70 0.94 0.49 2.94
N ASN A 71 1.04 1.80 2.71
CA ASN A 71 1.96 2.33 1.70
C ASN A 71 3.42 1.91 1.94
N GLU A 72 3.85 1.84 3.21
CA GLU A 72 5.19 1.38 3.58
C GLU A 72 5.40 -0.09 3.21
N ALA A 73 4.44 -0.96 3.51
CA ALA A 73 4.49 -2.38 3.17
C ALA A 73 4.46 -2.63 1.65
N MET A 74 3.84 -1.74 0.86
CA MET A 74 3.83 -1.83 -0.60
C MET A 74 5.12 -1.37 -1.28
N ASN A 75 5.90 -0.48 -0.64
CA ASN A 75 7.07 0.13 -1.26
C ASN A 75 8.13 -0.91 -1.68
N GLY A 76 8.41 -1.88 -0.81
CA GLY A 76 9.34 -2.97 -1.10
C GLY A 76 8.90 -3.81 -2.32
N PRO A 77 7.71 -4.42 -2.29
CA PRO A 77 7.14 -5.16 -3.42
C PRO A 77 7.08 -4.36 -4.73
N LEU A 78 6.63 -3.10 -4.72
CA LEU A 78 6.55 -2.29 -5.95
C LEU A 78 7.95 -1.98 -6.51
N THR A 79 8.92 -1.71 -5.65
CA THR A 79 10.31 -1.50 -6.07
C THR A 79 10.91 -2.76 -6.67
N ALA A 80 10.64 -3.93 -6.06
CA ALA A 80 11.09 -5.22 -6.58
C ALA A 80 10.46 -5.52 -7.95
N LEU A 81 9.15 -5.30 -8.09
CA LEU A 81 8.44 -5.47 -9.35
C LEU A 81 8.99 -4.53 -10.43
N LYS A 82 9.25 -3.25 -10.11
CA LYS A 82 9.84 -2.30 -11.05
C LYS A 82 11.23 -2.74 -11.52
N HIS A 83 12.06 -3.25 -10.61
CA HIS A 83 13.37 -3.79 -10.97
C HIS A 83 13.26 -5.01 -11.89
N GLU A 84 12.32 -5.91 -11.59
CA GLU A 84 12.06 -7.09 -12.40
C GLU A 84 11.55 -6.72 -13.80
N MET A 85 10.63 -5.76 -13.89
CA MET A 85 10.14 -5.16 -15.13
C MET A 85 11.29 -4.60 -15.98
N ASP A 86 12.18 -3.80 -15.37
CA ASP A 86 13.33 -3.23 -16.07
C ASP A 86 14.28 -4.32 -16.60
N SER A 87 14.54 -5.34 -15.78
CA SER A 87 15.42 -6.45 -16.17
C SER A 87 14.89 -7.29 -17.33
N LYS A 88 13.57 -7.32 -17.51
CA LYS A 88 12.85 -8.12 -18.52
C LYS A 88 12.26 -7.26 -19.64
N GLU A 89 12.53 -5.96 -19.64
CA GLU A 89 12.03 -4.99 -20.61
C GLU A 89 10.48 -4.96 -20.70
N VAL A 90 9.80 -5.28 -19.58
CA VAL A 90 8.35 -5.26 -19.45
C VAL A 90 7.90 -3.87 -18.97
N THR A 91 6.86 -3.35 -19.61
CA THR A 91 6.18 -2.11 -19.25
C THR A 91 4.68 -2.33 -19.23
N SER A 92 3.95 -1.42 -18.61
CA SER A 92 2.48 -1.36 -18.67
C SER A 92 1.91 -1.30 -20.10
N SER A 93 2.70 -0.83 -21.06
CA SER A 93 2.29 -0.59 -22.45
C SER A 93 2.62 -1.72 -23.44
N ASN A 94 3.62 -2.55 -23.14
CA ASN A 94 4.14 -3.57 -24.08
C ASN A 94 3.94 -5.02 -23.60
N PHE A 95 3.40 -5.23 -22.40
CA PHE A 95 3.26 -6.58 -21.86
C PHE A 95 2.24 -7.42 -22.64
N LYS A 96 2.54 -8.70 -22.70
CA LYS A 96 1.67 -9.81 -23.09
C LYS A 96 1.52 -10.70 -21.85
N MET A 97 0.41 -11.44 -21.80
CA MET A 97 0.14 -12.35 -20.70
C MET A 97 -0.40 -13.68 -21.21
N ILE A 98 0.07 -14.78 -20.62
CA ILE A 98 -0.42 -16.13 -20.88
C ILE A 98 -0.78 -16.77 -19.54
N GLU A 99 -2.01 -17.26 -19.43
CA GLU A 99 -2.45 -18.07 -18.31
C GLU A 99 -1.82 -19.47 -18.39
N TYR A 100 -1.42 -20.01 -17.24
CA TYR A 100 -0.97 -21.39 -17.12
C TYR A 100 -1.58 -22.04 -15.88
N ASP A 101 -1.80 -23.35 -15.97
CA ASP A 101 -2.40 -24.13 -14.90
C ASP A 101 -1.33 -24.63 -13.92
N ARG A 102 -1.53 -24.41 -12.62
CA ARG A 102 -0.74 -24.99 -11.51
C ARG A 102 -1.61 -25.80 -10.53
N GLY A 103 -2.87 -26.04 -10.87
CA GLY A 103 -3.88 -26.60 -9.99
C GLY A 103 -4.35 -25.60 -8.91
N GLY A 104 -5.53 -25.85 -8.35
CA GLY A 104 -6.16 -24.96 -7.37
C GLY A 104 -7.17 -23.99 -8.01
N SER A 105 -7.58 -22.98 -7.24
CA SER A 105 -8.60 -21.99 -7.64
C SER A 105 -8.03 -20.62 -8.01
N ALA A 106 -6.70 -20.49 -8.04
CA ALA A 106 -6.03 -19.26 -8.42
C ALA A 106 -5.64 -19.31 -9.90
N HIS A 107 -5.62 -18.14 -10.53
CA HIS A 107 -5.18 -17.99 -11.92
C HIS A 107 -3.73 -17.52 -11.94
N PHE A 108 -2.87 -18.24 -12.66
CA PHE A 108 -1.45 -17.93 -12.73
C PHE A 108 -1.08 -17.45 -14.13
N TYR A 109 -0.34 -16.35 -14.20
CA TYR A 109 -0.01 -15.70 -15.46
C TYR A 109 1.48 -15.43 -15.59
N ASN A 110 1.99 -15.73 -16.78
CA ASN A 110 3.31 -15.31 -17.22
C ASN A 110 3.18 -13.98 -17.95
N ILE A 111 3.83 -12.93 -17.43
CA ILE A 111 3.84 -11.59 -18.00
C ILE A 111 5.20 -11.33 -18.65
N TYR A 112 5.21 -10.93 -19.91
CA TYR A 112 6.44 -10.74 -20.70
C TYR A 112 6.23 -9.73 -21.83
N ALA A 113 7.32 -9.16 -22.38
CA ALA A 113 7.24 -8.26 -23.54
C ALA A 113 7.42 -9.04 -24.86
N GLU A 114 8.66 -9.38 -25.20
CA GLU A 114 8.99 -10.13 -26.43
C GLU A 114 9.53 -11.54 -26.13
N GLN A 115 10.23 -11.73 -25.01
CA GLN A 115 10.84 -13.01 -24.64
C GLN A 115 9.98 -13.77 -23.62
N PRO A 116 9.33 -14.88 -23.99
CA PRO A 116 8.49 -15.65 -23.08
C PRO A 116 9.29 -16.52 -22.09
N ASP A 117 10.62 -16.63 -22.27
CA ASP A 117 11.46 -17.58 -21.53
C ASP A 117 11.84 -17.09 -20.12
N THR A 118 11.65 -15.80 -19.83
CA THR A 118 11.93 -15.17 -18.52
C THR A 118 10.75 -14.31 -18.04
N PRO A 119 9.55 -14.88 -17.87
CA PRO A 119 8.36 -14.10 -17.53
C PRO A 119 8.39 -13.60 -16.08
N ILE A 120 7.65 -12.54 -15.80
CA ILE A 120 7.23 -12.18 -14.44
C ILE A 120 6.00 -13.03 -14.12
N GLU A 121 6.09 -13.83 -13.06
CA GLU A 121 4.95 -14.64 -12.62
C GLU A 121 4.01 -13.78 -11.75
N MET A 122 2.71 -13.79 -12.06
CA MET A 122 1.69 -13.12 -11.26
C MET A 122 0.55 -14.08 -10.92
N THR A 123 0.05 -13.95 -9.69
CA THR A 123 -1.13 -14.68 -9.23
C THR A 123 -2.33 -13.74 -9.18
N ILE A 124 -3.38 -14.11 -9.88
CA ILE A 124 -4.62 -13.36 -9.98
C ILE A 124 -5.73 -14.15 -9.30
N VAL A 125 -6.47 -13.48 -8.43
CA VAL A 125 -7.57 -14.05 -7.65
C VAL A 125 -8.89 -13.51 -8.18
N GLU A 126 -9.86 -14.40 -8.34
CA GLU A 126 -11.24 -14.02 -8.66
C GLU A 126 -11.95 -13.61 -7.36
N ILE A 127 -12.50 -12.39 -7.34
CA ILE A 127 -13.26 -11.84 -6.23
C ILE A 127 -14.63 -11.40 -6.77
N GLY A 128 -15.66 -12.18 -6.44
CA GLY A 128 -17.03 -11.93 -6.88
C GLY A 128 -17.22 -12.15 -8.38
N LYS A 129 -17.18 -11.07 -9.18
CA LYS A 129 -17.33 -11.11 -10.65
C LYS A 129 -16.16 -10.44 -11.38
N GLY A 130 -15.05 -10.22 -10.68
CA GLY A 130 -13.89 -9.57 -11.23
C GLY A 130 -12.61 -10.10 -10.60
N TYR A 131 -11.51 -9.41 -10.87
CA TYR A 131 -10.17 -9.90 -10.61
C TYR A 131 -9.36 -8.92 -9.78
N ARG A 132 -8.42 -9.46 -9.00
CA ARG A 132 -7.40 -8.74 -8.25
C ARG A 132 -6.09 -9.51 -8.23
N ILE A 133 -4.99 -8.88 -7.87
CA ILE A 133 -3.67 -9.49 -7.82
C ILE A 133 -3.27 -9.81 -6.39
N ALA A 134 -2.86 -11.05 -6.15
CA ALA A 134 -2.16 -11.40 -4.92
C ALA A 134 -0.74 -10.84 -5.00
N PHE A 135 -0.49 -9.74 -4.28
CA PHE A 135 0.74 -8.97 -4.36
C PHE A 135 1.17 -8.45 -2.99
N GLY A 136 2.46 -8.60 -2.67
CA GLY A 136 3.03 -8.29 -1.37
C GLY A 136 2.84 -9.42 -0.35
N GLU A 137 3.20 -9.13 0.89
CA GLU A 137 3.05 -10.03 2.04
C GLU A 137 2.20 -9.31 3.10
N GLU A 138 1.29 -10.03 3.75
CA GLU A 138 0.55 -9.47 4.88
C GLU A 138 1.53 -9.19 6.04
N PRO A 139 1.44 -8.03 6.71
CA PRO A 139 2.28 -7.69 7.85
C PRO A 139 2.00 -8.54 9.10
#